data_AF-A0AA37PF65-F1
#
_entry.id   AF-A0AA37PF65-F1
#
_cell.length_a   1.000
_cell.length_b   1.000
_cell.length_c   1.000
_cell.angle_alpha   90.00
_cell.angle_beta   90.00
_cell.angle_gamma   90.00
#
_symmetry.space_group_name_H-M   'P 1'
#
loop_
_entity.id
_entity.type
_entity.pdbx_description
1 polymer ?
#
loop_
_entity_poly.entity_id
_entity_poly.type
_entity_poly.pdbx_seq_one_letter_code
_entity_poly.pdbx_strand_id
1 'polypeptide(L)'
;MQSGVKQQELCGAAVTDQLESDTAGPIENAIKVADANYKCNLFLCRGYQFEDNQDNVRAVTAGEVIPFHIDLIAGHRPGHANVSVIDLASNEVIGEPLVTWDDWPTTNPDPLADTDFNVTIPDTLASLCDIGGKCAIQWFWYAETNKQTYESCIDFYIDA
;
A
#
# COMPACT_ATOMS: atom_id res chain seq x y z
N MET A 1 -6.19 3.28 2.63
CA MET A 1 -6.85 3.84 1.43
C MET A 1 -7.99 2.93 0.98
N GLN A 2 -8.94 3.44 0.20
CA GLN A 2 -10.15 2.71 -0.19
C GLN A 2 -10.62 3.11 -1.59
N SER A 3 -11.50 2.29 -2.19
CA SER A 3 -12.24 2.65 -3.41
C SER A 3 -13.12 3.88 -3.19
N GLY A 4 -13.39 4.61 -4.27
CA GLY A 4 -14.29 5.76 -4.26
C GLY A 4 -14.50 6.34 -5.66
N VAL A 5 -15.11 7.52 -5.73
CA VAL A 5 -15.52 8.12 -6.99
C VAL A 5 -14.30 8.46 -7.87
N LYS A 6 -13.21 8.96 -7.29
CA LYS A 6 -12.00 9.32 -8.05
C LYS A 6 -11.24 8.10 -8.54
N GLN A 7 -11.17 7.06 -7.71
CA GLN A 7 -10.62 5.78 -8.13
C GLN A 7 -11.46 5.17 -9.26
N GLN A 8 -12.79 5.18 -9.17
CA GLN A 8 -13.64 4.63 -10.23
C GLN A 8 -13.54 5.43 -11.53
N GLU A 9 -13.44 6.77 -11.45
CA GLU A 9 -13.20 7.64 -12.61
C GLU A 9 -11.92 7.26 -13.38
N LEU A 10 -10.87 6.82 -12.67
CA LEU A 10 -9.57 6.48 -13.25
C LEU A 10 -9.42 5.00 -13.60
N CYS A 11 -9.85 4.10 -12.72
CA CYS A 11 -9.63 2.66 -12.86
C CYS A 11 -10.81 1.96 -13.58
N GLY A 12 -11.98 2.59 -13.63
CA GLY A 12 -13.18 2.05 -14.26
C GLY A 12 -13.96 1.09 -13.35
N ALA A 13 -15.26 0.98 -13.59
CA ALA A 13 -16.19 0.24 -12.71
C ALA A 13 -15.81 -1.24 -12.55
N ALA A 14 -15.44 -1.94 -13.62
CA ALA A 14 -15.08 -3.36 -13.54
C ALA A 14 -13.90 -3.62 -12.58
N VAL A 15 -12.92 -2.73 -12.56
CA VAL A 15 -11.76 -2.82 -11.68
C VAL A 15 -12.14 -2.46 -10.25
N THR A 16 -12.91 -1.37 -10.06
CA THR A 16 -13.44 -0.96 -8.75
C THR A 16 -14.23 -2.09 -8.10
N ASP A 17 -15.20 -2.68 -8.83
CA ASP A 17 -16.03 -3.79 -8.35
C ASP A 17 -15.16 -5.00 -7.94
N GLN A 18 -14.11 -5.30 -8.71
CA GLN A 18 -13.20 -6.41 -8.40
C GLN A 18 -12.40 -6.15 -7.12
N LEU A 19 -11.86 -4.93 -6.94
CA LEU A 19 -11.12 -4.55 -5.73
C LEU A 19 -12.02 -4.55 -4.47
N GLU A 20 -13.28 -4.17 -4.61
CA GLU A 20 -14.26 -4.18 -3.52
C GLU A 20 -14.73 -5.61 -3.17
N SER A 21 -14.88 -6.48 -4.17
CA SER A 21 -15.28 -7.87 -3.96
C SER A 21 -14.20 -8.73 -3.30
N ASP A 22 -12.93 -8.35 -3.46
CA ASP A 22 -11.76 -9.06 -2.94
C ASP A 22 -10.71 -8.06 -2.45
N THR A 23 -10.94 -7.54 -1.24
CA THR A 23 -10.10 -6.50 -0.62
C THR A 23 -8.68 -6.98 -0.32
N ALA A 24 -8.48 -8.29 -0.16
CA ALA A 24 -7.17 -8.93 0.03
C ALA A 24 -6.59 -9.50 -1.28
N GLY A 25 -7.30 -9.35 -2.40
CA GLY A 25 -6.95 -9.93 -3.67
C GLY A 25 -5.68 -9.34 -4.29
N PRO A 26 -4.98 -10.11 -5.14
CA PRO A 26 -3.80 -9.65 -5.86
C PRO A 26 -4.17 -8.66 -6.98
N ILE A 27 -3.25 -7.75 -7.28
CA ILE A 27 -3.40 -6.71 -8.31
C ILE A 27 -3.70 -7.32 -9.69
N GLU A 28 -3.13 -8.48 -10.01
CA GLU A 28 -3.33 -9.17 -11.29
C GLU A 28 -4.78 -9.59 -11.53
N ASN A 29 -5.57 -9.83 -10.48
CA ASN A 29 -6.99 -10.14 -10.65
C ASN A 29 -7.78 -8.89 -11.07
N ALA A 30 -7.48 -7.74 -10.48
CA ALA A 30 -8.06 -6.46 -10.86
C ALA A 30 -7.65 -6.05 -12.29
N ILE A 31 -6.39 -6.27 -12.69
CA ILE A 31 -5.93 -6.00 -14.05
C ILE A 31 -6.66 -6.84 -15.10
N LYS A 32 -6.97 -8.12 -14.81
CA LYS A 32 -7.63 -9.01 -15.78
C LYS A 32 -9.03 -8.55 -16.18
N VAL A 33 -9.71 -7.79 -15.33
CA VAL A 33 -11.05 -7.27 -15.61
C VAL A 33 -11.04 -5.84 -16.16
N ALA A 34 -9.87 -5.23 -16.30
CA ALA A 34 -9.72 -3.89 -16.85
C ALA A 34 -10.31 -3.80 -18.27
N ASP A 35 -11.05 -2.72 -18.52
CA ASP A 35 -11.67 -2.43 -19.81
C ASP A 35 -11.10 -1.14 -20.43
N ALA A 36 -11.75 -0.63 -21.48
CA ALA A 36 -11.31 0.58 -22.18
C ALA A 36 -11.30 1.86 -21.31
N ASN A 37 -11.93 1.85 -20.13
CA ASN A 37 -11.97 2.97 -19.20
C ASN A 37 -10.79 2.99 -18.23
N TYR A 38 -10.01 1.91 -18.15
CA TYR A 38 -8.87 1.80 -17.26
C TYR A 38 -7.72 2.75 -17.66
N LYS A 39 -7.43 3.72 -16.79
CA LYS A 39 -6.36 4.74 -16.91
C LYS A 39 -5.51 4.86 -15.65
N CYS A 40 -5.67 3.89 -14.76
CA CYS A 40 -5.19 3.88 -13.40
C CYS A 40 -3.87 3.13 -13.27
N ASN A 41 -3.14 3.38 -12.19
CA ASN A 41 -1.98 2.58 -11.82
C ASN A 41 -2.31 1.72 -10.60
N LEU A 42 -2.66 0.45 -10.82
CA LEU A 42 -3.01 -0.45 -9.72
C LEU A 42 -1.81 -0.89 -8.87
N PHE A 43 -0.58 -0.71 -9.36
CA PHE A 43 0.65 -0.97 -8.59
C PHE A 43 1.14 0.27 -7.81
N LEU A 44 0.27 1.26 -7.69
CA LEU A 44 0.41 2.38 -6.77
C LEU A 44 -0.82 2.36 -5.88
N CYS A 45 -0.68 1.88 -4.64
CA CYS A 45 -1.77 1.86 -3.66
C CYS A 45 -3.08 1.22 -4.15
N ARG A 46 -2.99 0.15 -4.96
CA ARG A 46 -4.18 -0.49 -5.59
C ARG A 46 -4.99 0.45 -6.49
N GLY A 47 -4.41 1.57 -6.92
CA GLY A 47 -5.07 2.62 -7.68
C GLY A 47 -5.99 3.54 -6.87
N TYR A 48 -6.03 3.39 -5.54
CA TYR A 48 -6.82 4.26 -4.69
C TYR A 48 -6.32 5.71 -4.74
N GLN A 49 -7.25 6.66 -4.62
CA GLN A 49 -6.97 8.08 -4.74
C GLN A 49 -7.09 8.77 -3.38
N PHE A 50 -6.22 9.76 -3.12
CA PHE A 50 -6.25 10.51 -1.86
C PHE A 50 -7.58 11.24 -1.65
N GLU A 51 -8.18 11.75 -2.73
CA GLU A 51 -9.47 12.45 -2.73
C GLU A 51 -10.61 11.57 -2.20
N ASP A 52 -10.53 10.25 -2.35
CA ASP A 52 -11.53 9.31 -1.83
C ASP A 52 -11.25 8.89 -0.37
N ASN A 53 -10.13 9.34 0.21
CA ASN A 53 -9.62 8.88 1.51
C ASN A 53 -9.23 10.03 2.47
N GLN A 54 -9.62 11.27 2.17
CA GLN A 54 -9.24 12.46 2.96
C GLN A 54 -9.65 12.36 4.43
N ASP A 55 -10.79 11.74 4.74
CA ASP A 55 -11.30 11.57 6.10
C ASP A 55 -10.49 10.56 6.94
N ASN A 56 -9.66 9.73 6.28
CA ASN A 56 -8.86 8.68 6.93
C ASN A 56 -7.36 8.98 6.91
N VAL A 57 -6.94 10.17 6.47
CA VAL A 57 -5.52 10.56 6.48
C VAL A 57 -5.00 10.65 7.91
N ARG A 58 -3.82 10.08 8.17
CA ARG A 58 -3.20 10.10 9.48
C ARG A 58 -2.22 11.27 9.63
N ALA A 59 -2.43 12.11 10.63
CA ALA A 59 -1.40 13.03 11.09
C ALA A 59 -0.36 12.27 11.92
N VAL A 60 0.92 12.45 11.62
CA VAL A 60 2.04 11.84 12.36
C VAL A 60 3.12 12.88 12.64
N THR A 61 4.05 12.61 13.54
CA THR A 61 5.24 13.46 13.73
C THR A 61 6.51 12.79 13.23
N ALA A 62 7.52 13.60 12.86
CA ALA A 62 8.87 13.10 12.62
C ALA A 62 9.39 12.29 13.83
N GLY A 63 9.96 11.12 13.56
CA GLY A 63 10.45 10.20 14.60
C GLY A 63 9.36 9.41 15.34
N GLU A 64 8.08 9.59 15.00
CA GLU A 64 6.99 8.82 15.61
C GLU A 64 7.16 7.33 15.32
N VAL A 65 7.00 6.51 16.36
CA VAL A 65 6.94 5.05 16.24
C VAL A 65 5.47 4.64 16.16
N ILE A 66 5.11 4.03 15.04
CA ILE A 66 3.74 3.65 14.70
C ILE A 66 3.61 2.13 14.71
N PRO A 67 2.67 1.57 15.48
CA PRO A 67 2.32 0.16 15.34
C PRO A 67 1.61 -0.08 14.01
N PHE A 68 2.05 -1.12 13.31
CA PHE A 68 1.54 -1.57 12.02
C PHE A 68 1.03 -3.00 12.14
N HIS A 69 -0.09 -3.25 11.47
CA HIS A 69 -0.71 -4.57 11.38
C HIS A 69 -1.03 -4.88 9.92
N ILE A 70 -0.60 -6.05 9.44
CA ILE A 70 -0.97 -6.60 8.13
C ILE A 70 -2.03 -7.68 8.35
N ASP A 71 -3.25 -7.44 7.88
CA ASP A 71 -4.33 -8.42 7.89
C ASP A 71 -4.13 -9.48 6.79
N LEU A 72 -3.27 -10.46 7.07
CA LEU A 72 -2.89 -11.50 6.11
C LEU A 72 -3.93 -12.62 6.04
N ILE A 73 -4.75 -12.63 4.98
CA ILE A 73 -5.77 -13.66 4.74
C ILE A 73 -5.17 -14.99 4.25
N ALA A 74 -4.23 -14.94 3.31
CA ALA A 74 -3.60 -16.14 2.73
C ALA A 74 -2.11 -15.89 2.45
N GLY A 75 -1.24 -16.61 3.16
CA GLY A 75 0.21 -16.49 3.02
C GLY A 75 0.80 -17.32 1.88
N HIS A 76 0.72 -16.81 0.64
CA HIS A 76 1.40 -17.41 -0.51
C HIS A 76 2.92 -17.33 -0.36
N ARG A 77 3.65 -18.33 -0.86
CA ARG A 77 5.10 -18.40 -0.65
C ARG A 77 5.82 -19.21 -1.73
N PRO A 78 7.13 -19.01 -1.94
CA PRO A 78 7.95 -17.94 -1.37
C PRO A 78 7.53 -16.56 -1.91
N GLY A 79 7.96 -15.52 -1.23
CA GLY A 79 7.70 -14.14 -1.62
C GLY A 79 8.64 -13.18 -0.90
N HIS A 80 8.62 -11.92 -1.29
CA HIS A 80 9.35 -10.85 -0.63
C HIS A 80 8.44 -9.65 -0.44
N ALA A 81 8.68 -8.88 0.61
CA ALA A 81 7.84 -7.76 0.97
C ALA A 81 8.66 -6.58 1.47
N ASN A 82 8.08 -5.39 1.41
CA ASN A 82 8.60 -4.22 2.09
C ASN A 82 7.47 -3.30 2.55
N VAL A 83 7.79 -2.43 3.49
CA VAL A 83 7.00 -1.24 3.82
C VAL A 83 7.85 -0.04 3.49
N SER A 84 7.35 0.84 2.62
CA SER A 84 8.08 1.99 2.11
C SER A 84 7.22 3.24 2.18
N VAL A 85 7.85 4.41 2.36
CA VAL A 85 7.19 5.68 2.04
C VAL A 85 7.31 5.91 0.55
N ILE A 86 6.21 6.31 -0.09
CA ILE A 86 6.17 6.58 -1.52
C ILE A 86 5.66 8.00 -1.79
N ASP A 87 6.18 8.61 -2.86
CA ASP A 87 5.64 9.82 -3.48
C ASP A 87 4.45 9.43 -4.37
N LEU A 88 3.27 9.95 -4.05
CA LEU A 88 2.03 9.61 -4.75
C LEU A 88 1.97 10.22 -6.16
N ALA A 89 2.73 11.29 -6.44
CA ALA A 89 2.74 11.94 -7.74
C ALA A 89 3.70 11.26 -8.72
N SER A 90 4.88 10.82 -8.26
CA SER A 90 5.88 10.16 -9.11
C SER A 90 5.78 8.63 -9.11
N ASN A 91 5.07 8.03 -8.16
CA ASN A 91 5.08 6.58 -7.90
C ASN A 91 6.50 6.05 -7.61
N GLU A 92 7.23 6.75 -6.75
CA GLU A 92 8.61 6.39 -6.37
C GLU A 92 8.74 6.24 -4.86
N VAL A 93 9.57 5.28 -4.45
CA VAL A 93 9.96 5.13 -3.04
C VAL A 93 10.83 6.32 -2.64
N ILE A 94 10.48 6.95 -1.51
CA ILE A 94 11.25 8.03 -0.91
C ILE A 94 12.20 7.44 0.15
N GLY A 95 13.50 7.50 -0.12
CA GLY A 95 14.52 7.01 0.81
C GLY A 95 14.61 5.48 0.84
N GLU A 96 14.97 4.94 2.00
CA GLU A 96 15.05 3.49 2.23
C GLU A 96 13.70 2.95 2.72
N PRO A 97 13.36 1.67 2.42
CA PRO A 97 12.20 1.02 3.02
C PRO A 97 12.25 1.08 4.56
N LEU A 98 11.10 1.30 5.18
CA LEU A 98 10.93 1.28 6.63
C LEU A 98 11.15 -0.13 7.19
N VAL A 99 10.73 -1.15 6.43
CA VAL A 99 10.92 -2.57 6.74
C VAL A 99 11.08 -3.34 5.42
N THR A 100 11.94 -4.35 5.41
CA THR A 100 12.14 -5.25 4.25
C THR A 100 12.20 -6.70 4.72
N TRP A 101 11.60 -7.59 3.95
CA TRP A 101 11.69 -9.04 4.11
C TRP A 101 12.03 -9.70 2.79
N ASP A 102 13.15 -10.43 2.76
CA ASP A 102 13.57 -11.23 1.59
C ASP A 102 12.77 -12.55 1.47
N ASP A 103 12.19 -13.04 2.57
CA ASP A 103 11.30 -14.21 2.62
C ASP A 103 10.06 -13.86 3.46
N TRP A 104 8.95 -13.53 2.79
CA TRP A 104 7.69 -13.16 3.42
C TRP A 104 6.47 -13.64 2.63
N PRO A 105 5.46 -14.23 3.30
CA PRO A 105 5.46 -14.60 4.73
C PRO A 105 6.41 -15.77 5.03
N THR A 106 7.23 -15.65 6.07
CA THR A 106 8.19 -16.70 6.49
C THR A 106 7.50 -17.91 7.10
N THR A 107 8.22 -19.02 7.26
CA THR A 107 7.76 -20.21 8.01
C THR A 107 8.46 -20.41 9.35
N ASN A 108 9.54 -19.66 9.60
CA ASN A 108 10.25 -19.67 10.88
C ASN A 108 11.01 -18.34 11.06
N PRO A 109 10.65 -17.49 12.04
CA PRO A 109 9.60 -17.70 13.07
C PRO A 109 8.18 -17.77 12.49
N ASP A 110 7.16 -17.90 13.35
CA ASP A 110 5.74 -17.95 12.96
C ASP A 110 5.40 -16.85 11.92
N PRO A 111 4.79 -17.16 10.76
CA PRO A 111 4.40 -16.16 9.75
C PRO A 111 3.58 -15.00 10.31
N LEU A 112 2.80 -15.20 11.38
CA LEU A 112 2.05 -14.13 12.03
C LEU A 112 2.96 -13.17 12.82
N ALA A 113 4.16 -13.61 13.22
CA ALA A 113 5.11 -12.76 13.94
C ALA A 113 5.58 -11.56 13.10
N ASP A 114 5.53 -11.68 11.76
CA ASP A 114 5.89 -10.60 10.83
C ASP A 114 4.66 -9.84 10.30
N THR A 115 3.49 -10.04 10.91
CA THR A 115 2.27 -9.26 10.60
C THR A 115 2.02 -8.11 11.57
N ASP A 116 2.64 -8.13 12.75
CA ASP A 116 2.60 -7.07 13.75
C ASP A 116 4.02 -6.53 14.00
N PHE A 117 4.27 -5.27 13.66
CA PHE A 117 5.57 -4.62 13.82
C PHE A 117 5.43 -3.13 14.04
N ASN A 118 6.53 -2.46 14.38
CA ASN A 118 6.58 -1.01 14.47
C ASN A 118 7.34 -0.44 13.28
N VAL A 119 6.88 0.70 12.76
CA VAL A 119 7.64 1.54 11.83
C VAL A 119 7.97 2.86 12.49
N THR A 120 9.13 3.43 12.18
CA THR A 120 9.51 4.78 12.63
C THR A 120 9.44 5.73 11.46
N ILE A 121 8.73 6.85 11.61
CA ILE A 121 8.64 7.88 10.57
C ILE A 121 10.00 8.61 10.47
N PRO A 122 10.70 8.57 9.33
CA PRO A 122 12.00 9.22 9.21
C PRO A 122 11.91 10.75 9.34
N ASP A 123 12.83 11.34 10.12
CA ASP A 123 12.88 12.80 10.33
C ASP A 123 13.13 13.59 9.05
N THR A 124 13.74 12.95 8.04
CA THR A 124 14.08 13.55 6.75
C THR A 124 12.87 13.84 5.86
N LEU A 125 11.69 13.30 6.19
CA LEU A 125 10.49 13.41 5.36
C LEU A 125 9.61 14.62 5.68
N ALA A 126 9.87 15.33 6.79
CA ALA A 126 8.94 16.34 7.32
C ALA A 126 8.50 17.37 6.27
N SER A 127 9.42 17.90 5.46
CA SER A 127 9.09 18.87 4.40
C SER A 127 8.55 18.24 3.10
N LEU A 128 8.82 16.95 2.87
CA LEU A 128 8.38 16.24 1.66
C LEU A 128 6.93 15.75 1.81
N CYS A 129 6.54 15.34 3.02
CA CYS A 129 5.23 14.76 3.33
C CYS A 129 4.43 15.66 4.30
N ASP A 130 4.57 16.99 4.20
CA ASP A 130 3.97 18.00 5.10
C ASP A 130 2.45 18.22 4.91
N ILE A 131 1.86 17.63 3.89
CA ILE A 131 0.43 17.73 3.59
C ILE A 131 -0.10 16.42 3.01
N GLY A 132 -1.34 16.08 3.34
CA GLY A 132 -2.00 14.89 2.83
C GLY A 132 -2.05 14.88 1.30
N GLY A 133 -1.90 13.69 0.71
CA GLY A 133 -1.89 13.49 -0.73
C GLY A 133 -0.51 13.66 -1.40
N LYS A 134 0.54 14.02 -0.65
CA LYS A 134 1.92 13.93 -1.15
C LYS A 134 2.51 12.53 -1.02
N CYS A 135 2.30 11.92 0.15
CA CYS A 135 2.95 10.65 0.50
C CYS A 135 1.94 9.64 1.05
N ALA A 136 2.28 8.36 0.87
CA ALA A 136 1.66 7.26 1.58
C ALA A 136 2.72 6.29 2.10
N ILE A 137 2.38 5.53 3.14
CA ILE A 137 3.14 4.33 3.51
C ILE A 137 2.51 3.17 2.73
N GLN A 138 3.28 2.56 1.83
CA GLN A 138 2.87 1.40 1.07
C GLN A 138 3.50 0.13 1.65
N TRP A 139 2.66 -0.85 1.97
CA TRP A 139 3.08 -2.23 2.08
C TRP A 139 2.99 -2.88 0.70
N PHE A 140 4.08 -3.52 0.27
CA PHE A 140 4.19 -4.27 -0.97
C PHE A 140 4.60 -5.71 -0.65
N TRP A 141 4.00 -6.67 -1.32
CA TRP A 141 4.38 -8.08 -1.26
C TRP A 141 4.23 -8.73 -2.63
N TYR A 142 5.29 -9.41 -3.09
CA TYR A 142 5.24 -10.23 -4.29
C TYR A 142 5.38 -11.72 -3.93
N ALA A 143 4.36 -12.50 -4.29
CA ALA A 143 4.34 -13.96 -4.16
C ALA A 143 4.84 -14.64 -5.43
N GLU A 144 6.01 -15.26 -5.38
CA GLU A 144 6.72 -15.78 -6.56
C GLU A 144 6.02 -16.98 -7.19
N THR A 145 5.48 -17.89 -6.38
CA THR A 145 4.82 -19.12 -6.85
C THR A 145 3.65 -18.82 -7.77
N ASN A 146 2.83 -17.84 -7.40
CA ASN A 146 1.63 -17.50 -8.14
C ASN A 146 1.85 -16.31 -9.09
N LYS A 147 3.00 -15.64 -9.00
CA LYS A 147 3.33 -14.40 -9.73
C LYS A 147 2.28 -13.33 -9.49
N GLN A 148 2.10 -13.00 -8.21
CA GLN A 148 1.04 -12.11 -7.75
C GLN A 148 1.61 -11.02 -6.86
N THR A 149 1.12 -9.80 -7.07
CA THR A 149 1.44 -8.63 -6.25
C THR A 149 0.27 -8.28 -5.34
N TYR A 150 0.59 -7.95 -4.10
CA TYR A 150 -0.31 -7.48 -3.07
C TYR A 150 0.22 -6.14 -2.56
N GLU A 151 -0.66 -5.15 -2.47
CA GLU A 151 -0.32 -3.82 -2.00
C GLU A 151 -1.43 -3.26 -1.14
N SER A 152 -1.06 -2.46 -0.14
CA SER A 152 -1.98 -1.63 0.64
C SER A 152 -1.28 -0.35 1.06
N CYS A 153 -2.02 0.75 1.18
CA CYS A 153 -1.48 2.05 1.55
C CYS A 153 -2.22 2.73 2.69
N ILE A 154 -1.45 3.48 3.49
CA ILE A 154 -1.95 4.41 4.50
C ILE A 154 -1.53 5.83 4.09
N ASP A 155 -2.51 6.70 3.86
CA ASP A 155 -2.26 8.13 3.66
C ASP A 155 -1.84 8.76 4.98
N PHE A 156 -0.79 9.58 4.93
CA PHE A 156 -0.33 10.33 6.08
C PHE A 156 0.19 11.71 5.68
N TYR A 157 0.35 12.57 6.69
CA TYR A 157 1.18 13.77 6.60
C TYR A 157 1.91 14.00 7.91
N ILE A 158 3.04 14.69 7.83
CA ILE A 158 3.87 15.02 8.98
C ILE A 158 3.47 16.40 9.48
N ASP A 159 2.93 16.46 10.69
CA ASP A 159 2.66 17.71 11.39
C ASP A 159 3.96 18.30 11.95
N ALA A 160 4.04 19.63 11.93
CA ALA A 160 5.27 20.39 12.21
C ALA A 160 5.52 20.65 13.70
#